data_AF-A0A3L6QXE4-F1
#
_entry.id   AF-A0A3L6QXE4-F1
#
_cell.length_a   1.000
_cell.length_b   1.000
_cell.length_c   1.000
_cell.angle_alpha   90.00
_cell.angle_beta   90.00
_cell.angle_gamma   90.00
#
_symmetry.space_group_name_H-M   'P 1'
#
loop_
_entity.id
_entity.type
_entity.pdbx_description
1 polymer ?
#
loop_
_entity_poly.entity_id
_entity_poly.type
_entity_poly.pdbx_seq_one_letter_code
_entity_poly.pdbx_strand_id
1 'polypeptide(L)' 'MAPNRKVVDESQEKLKKVLDVYEAHLSRSKYLAGDFFSFADFNHFPFTIHVMTTPHASLLDSYRTSRRGGRELCQGRR' A
#
# COMPACT_ATOMS: atom_id res chain seq x y z
N MET A 1 4.26 -14.85 -21.40
CA MET A 1 3.09 -15.55 -20.85
C MET A 1 2.10 -14.52 -20.35
N ALA A 2 0.82 -14.62 -20.74
CA ALA A 2 -0.21 -13.70 -20.26
C ALA A 2 -0.56 -14.03 -18.80
N PRO A 3 -0.70 -13.03 -17.91
CA PRO A 3 -1.13 -13.27 -16.54
C PRO A 3 -2.54 -13.88 -16.53
N ASN A 4 -2.76 -14.87 -15.65
CA ASN A 4 -4.06 -15.50 -15.50
C ASN A 4 -5.04 -14.51 -14.86
N ARG A 5 -5.98 -14.00 -15.66
CA ARG A 5 -6.97 -13.00 -15.25
C ARG A 5 -7.73 -13.38 -13.97
N LYS A 6 -8.11 -14.65 -13.81
CA LYS A 6 -8.84 -15.11 -12.61
C LYS A 6 -8.02 -14.94 -11.33
N VAL A 7 -6.73 -15.27 -11.40
CA VAL A 7 -5.82 -15.15 -10.25
C VAL A 7 -5.56 -13.69 -9.91
N VAL A 8 -5.52 -12.82 -10.92
CA VAL A 8 -5.36 -11.37 -10.71
C VAL A 8 -6.59 -10.80 -9.99
N ASP A 9 -7.81 -11.12 -10.43
CA ASP A 9 -9.03 -10.62 -9.80
C ASP A 9 -9.19 -11.10 -8.35
N GLU A 10 -8.91 -12.38 -8.07
CA GLU A 10 -8.91 -12.90 -6.70
C GLU A 10 -7.86 -12.23 -5.80
N SER A 11 -6.68 -11.98 -6.35
CA SER A 11 -5.59 -11.29 -5.63
C SER A 11 -5.93 -9.83 -5.37
N GLN A 12 -6.63 -9.17 -6.30
CA GLN A 12 -7.14 -7.82 -6.10
C GLN A 12 -8.17 -7.72 -4.98
N GLU A 13 -9.09 -8.68 -4.88
CA GLU A 13 -10.08 -8.67 -3.79
C GLU A 13 -9.40 -8.83 -2.43
N LYS A 14 -8.44 -9.75 -2.33
CA LYS A 14 -7.62 -9.91 -1.12
C LYS A 14 -6.82 -8.64 -0.80
N LEU A 15 -6.27 -7.99 -1.82
CA LEU A 15 -5.53 -6.75 -1.69
C LEU A 15 -6.40 -5.62 -1.12
N LYS A 16 -7.65 -5.48 -1.58
CA LYS A 16 -8.60 -4.49 -1.04
C LYS A 16 -8.84 -4.70 0.46
N LYS A 17 -9.08 -5.94 0.89
CA LYS A 17 -9.27 -6.26 2.32
C LYS A 17 -8.07 -5.85 3.17
N VAL A 18 -6.85 -6.07 2.67
CA VAL A 18 -5.62 -5.66 3.36
C VAL A 18 -5.47 -4.14 3.40
N LEU A 19 -5.80 -3.44 2.30
CA LEU A 19 -5.78 -1.98 2.24
C LEU A 19 -6.80 -1.34 3.19
N ASP A 20 -7.99 -1.93 3.35
CA ASP A 20 -8.99 -1.46 4.31
C ASP A 20 -8.48 -1.55 5.75
N VAL A 21 -7.75 -2.63 6.09
CA VAL A 21 -7.09 -2.78 7.40
C VAL A 21 -5.99 -1.73 7.58
N TYR A 22 -5.16 -1.48 6.55
CA TYR A 22 -4.15 -0.44 6.62
C TYR A 22 -4.75 0.95 6.77
N GLU A 23 -5.83 1.28 6.08
CA GLU A 23 -6.48 2.59 6.22
C GLU A 23 -7.04 2.76 7.63
N ALA A 24 -7.68 1.73 8.20
CA ALA A 24 -8.15 1.75 9.58
C ALA A 24 -6.99 1.91 10.59
N HIS A 25 -5.88 1.25 10.36
CA HIS A 25 -4.70 1.35 11.22
C HIS A 25 -4.01 2.71 11.09
N LEU A 26 -3.71 3.14 9.86
CA LEU A 26 -3.05 4.42 9.55
C LEU A 26 -3.93 5.64 9.85
N SER A 27 -5.24 5.47 10.03
CA SER A 27 -6.12 6.51 10.56
C SER A 27 -5.81 6.85 12.03
N ARG A 28 -5.23 5.90 12.77
CA ARG A 28 -4.92 6.03 14.20
C ARG A 28 -3.44 6.27 14.46
N SER A 29 -2.56 5.80 13.58
CA SER A 29 -1.11 5.88 13.72
C SER A 29 -0.44 6.38 12.44
N LYS A 30 0.65 7.16 12.56
CA LYS A 30 1.30 7.79 11.40
C LYS A 30 2.00 6.77 10.49
N TYR A 31 2.45 5.66 11.04
CA TYR A 31 3.13 4.54 10.36
C TYR A 31 2.56 3.20 10.83
N LEU A 32 2.92 2.10 10.15
CA LEU A 32 2.39 0.77 10.47
C LEU A 32 2.80 0.28 11.87
N ALA A 33 3.91 0.74 12.42
CA ALA A 33 4.34 0.43 13.78
C ALA A 33 3.99 1.51 14.83
N GLY A 34 3.18 2.50 14.48
CA GLY A 34 2.81 3.60 15.38
C GLY A 34 3.34 4.95 14.91
N ASP A 35 4.02 5.68 15.80
CA ASP A 35 4.47 7.05 15.53
C ASP A 35 5.87 7.13 14.89
N PHE A 36 6.56 6.01 14.74
CA PHE A 36 7.88 5.92 14.12
C PHE A 36 7.90 4.99 12.92
N PHE A 37 8.73 5.34 11.93
CA PHE A 37 8.99 4.49 10.78
C PHE A 37 9.77 3.24 11.20
N SER A 38 9.27 2.07 10.81
CA SER A 38 9.82 0.79 11.23
C SER A 38 10.13 -0.11 10.03
N PHE A 39 10.73 -1.26 10.31
CA PHE A 39 10.99 -2.28 9.30
C PHE A 39 9.71 -2.82 8.63
N ALA A 40 8.56 -2.77 9.31
CA ALA A 40 7.28 -3.17 8.73
C ALA A 40 6.93 -2.29 7.51
N ASP A 41 7.16 -0.98 7.64
CA ASP A 41 6.93 -0.02 6.57
C ASP A 41 7.88 -0.25 5.37
N PHE A 42 9.13 -0.66 5.63
CA PHE A 42 10.09 -1.00 4.57
C PHE A 42 9.70 -2.28 3.80
N ASN A 43 9.19 -3.31 4.49
CA ASN A 43 8.76 -4.55 3.84
C ASN A 43 7.50 -4.36 2.99
N HIS A 44 6.65 -3.39 3.33
CA HIS A 44 5.40 -3.13 2.61
C HIS A 44 5.59 -2.12 1.46
N PHE A 45 6.70 -1.39 1.47
CA PHE A 45 7.09 -0.46 0.42
C PHE A 45 7.22 -1.10 -0.98
N PRO A 46 7.98 -2.19 -1.20
CA PRO A 46 8.12 -2.81 -2.54
C PRO A 46 6.80 -3.33 -3.08
N PHE A 47 5.90 -3.78 -2.20
CA PHE A 47 4.57 -4.24 -2.59
C PHE A 47 3.69 -3.08 -3.08
N THR A 48 3.77 -1.93 -2.41
CA THR A 48 3.05 -0.71 -2.82
C THR A 48 3.55 -0.20 -4.17
N ILE A 49 4.88 -0.19 -4.37
CA ILE A 49 5.49 0.20 -5.65
C ILE A 49 5.08 -0.77 -6.76
N HIS A 50 5.07 -2.08 -6.49
CA HIS A 50 4.66 -3.08 -7.47
C HIS A 50 3.23 -2.82 -7.95
N VAL A 51 2.28 -2.59 -7.02
CA VAL A 51 0.90 -2.25 -7.36
C VAL A 51 0.81 -0.93 -8.13
N MET A 52 1.58 0.10 -7.76
CA MET A 52 1.65 1.37 -8.49
C MET A 52 2.22 1.26 -9.91
N THR A 53 3.11 0.30 -10.17
CA THR A 53 3.63 0.05 -11.53
C THR A 53 2.67 -0.73 -12.42
N THR A 54 1.59 -1.29 -11.86
CA THR A 54 0.55 -1.97 -12.63
C THR A 54 -0.60 -1.02 -13.00
N PRO A 55 -1.42 -1.36 -14.00
CA PRO A 55 -2.62 -0.57 -14.37
C PRO A 55 -3.65 -0.42 -13.23
N HIS A 56 -3.46 -1.13 -12.11
CA HIS A 56 -4.32 -1.10 -10.93
C HIS A 56 -3.88 -0.07 -9.88
N ALA A 57 -2.94 0.80 -10.23
CA ALA A 57 -2.50 1.92 -9.41
C ALA A 57 -3.66 2.82 -8.94
N SER A 58 -4.75 2.90 -9.71
CA SER A 58 -5.97 3.64 -9.35
C SER A 58 -6.64 3.14 -8.07
N LEU A 59 -6.43 1.86 -7.69
CA LEU A 59 -6.93 1.34 -6.42
C LEU A 59 -6.30 2.05 -5.23
N LEU A 60 -5.01 2.39 -5.32
CA LEU A 60 -4.28 3.08 -4.25
C LEU A 60 -4.61 4.58 -4.15
N ASP A 61 -5.27 5.16 -5.17
CA ASP A 61 -5.70 6.56 -5.11
C ASP A 61 -6.84 6.76 -4.09
N SER A 62 -7.68 5.74 -3.91
CA SER A 62 -8.75 5.69 -2.91
C SER A 62 -8.22 5.65 -1.47
N TYR A 63 -7.04 5.07 -1.26
CA TYR A 63 -6.43 4.86 0.06
C TYR A 63 -5.41 5.97 0.39
N ARG A 64 -5.94 7.18 0.54
CA ARG A 64 -5.20 8.45 0.65
C ARG A 64 -4.19 8.46 1.79
N THR A 65 -4.45 7.72 2.86
CA THR A 65 -3.62 7.68 4.08
C THR A 65 -2.38 6.81 3.86
N SER A 66 -2.54 5.62 3.26
CA SER A 66 -1.41 4.78 2.81
C SER A 66 -0.49 5.48 1.81
N ARG A 67 -1.07 6.27 0.89
CA ARG A 67 -0.33 7.04 -0.11
C ARG A 67 0.52 8.15 0.48
N ARG A 68 0.11 8.72 1.62
CA ARG A 68 0.83 9.81 2.28
C ARG A 68 2.16 9.33 2.86
N GLY A 69 2.15 8.21 3.59
CA GLY A 69 3.35 7.60 4.15
C GLY A 69 4.35 7.18 3.07
N GLY A 70 3.88 6.60 1.96
CA GLY A 70 4.74 6.21 0.83
C GLY A 70 5.43 7.38 0.13
N ARG A 71 4.75 8.53 -0.04
CA ARG A 71 5.36 9.73 -0.65
C ARG A 71 6.39 10.41 0.23
N GLU A 72 6.13 10.51 1.54
CA GLU A 72 7.09 11.09 2.48
C GLU A 72 8.41 10.30 2.50
N LEU A 73 8.34 8.97 2.41
CA LEU A 73 9.51 8.09 2.33
C LEU A 73 10.32 8.27 1.06
N CYS A 74 9.67 8.37 -0.11
CA CYS A 74 10.36 8.64 -1.37
C CYS A 74 11.05 10.02 -1.39
N GLN A 75 10.58 10.98 -0.61
CA GLN A 75 11.05 12.37 -0.67
C GLN A 75 12.11 12.70 0.39
N GLY A 76 12.47 11.76 1.27
CA GLY A 76 13.60 11.91 2.18
C GLY A 76 13.53 13.15 3.09
N ARG A 77 12.34 13.68 3.36
CA ARG A 77 12.16 14.81 4.27
C ARG A 77 11.92 14.28 5.68
N ARG A 78 13.01 14.26 6.47
CA ARG A 78 12.96 14.17 7.93
C ARG A 78 12.22 15.37 8.52
#